data_AF-A0A367S038-F1
#
_entry.id   AF-A0A367S038-F1
#
_cell.length_a   1.000
_cell.length_b   1.000
_cell.length_c   1.000
_cell.angle_alpha   90.00
_cell.angle_beta   90.00
_cell.angle_gamma   90.00
#
_symmetry.space_group_name_H-M   'P 1'
#
loop_
_entity.id
_entity.type
_entity.pdbx_description
1 polymer ?
#
loop_
_entity_poly.entity_id
_entity_poly.type
_entity_poly.pdbx_seq_one_letter_code
_entity_poly.pdbx_strand_id
1 'polypeptide(L)'
;MTHTTPAQQPPVRCALPHLKRIAADDEQAIAQGELNQYVADQAQAIAPTTDPLTSRDRRIIGEIIQVDPESICTLWIEGGITVWVQLVDGGRLPFDRDWFASRVVQVKATLPETPLERNERLSEELETACQKYGLTHGEIDWLS
;
A
#
# COMPACT_ATOMS: atom_id res chain seq x y z
N MET A 1 -55.07 45.76 12.34
CA MET A 1 -54.26 44.66 11.77
C MET A 1 -54.73 43.37 12.41
N THR A 2 -55.47 42.54 11.68
CA THR A 2 -55.97 41.24 12.13
C THR A 2 -55.62 40.23 11.05
N HIS A 3 -54.80 39.24 11.40
CA HIS A 3 -54.44 38.12 10.52
C HIS A 3 -55.24 36.88 10.92
N THR A 4 -55.92 36.29 9.93
CA THR A 4 -56.61 34.99 10.01
C THR A 4 -55.72 33.93 9.34
N THR A 5 -55.50 32.80 9.99
CA THR A 5 -54.70 31.65 9.48
C THR A 5 -55.64 30.49 9.10
N PRO A 6 -55.40 29.74 7.99
CA PRO A 6 -56.31 28.70 7.48
C PRO A 6 -55.98 27.27 7.95
N ALA A 7 -56.87 26.36 7.55
CA ALA A 7 -57.22 25.05 8.13
C ALA A 7 -56.26 23.87 7.92
N GLN A 8 -56.47 22.84 8.75
CA GLN A 8 -55.73 21.58 8.82
C GLN A 8 -56.65 20.40 8.40
N GLN A 9 -56.23 19.56 7.46
CA GLN A 9 -56.89 18.27 7.16
C GLN A 9 -55.85 17.21 6.73
N PRO A 10 -55.85 15.99 7.30
CA PRO A 10 -54.78 15.00 7.12
C PRO A 10 -54.95 14.14 5.84
N PRO A 11 -53.85 13.54 5.32
CA PRO A 11 -53.88 12.80 4.06
C PRO A 11 -54.47 11.39 4.20
N VAL A 12 -55.15 11.01 3.12
CA VAL A 12 -55.84 9.76 2.84
C VAL A 12 -54.96 8.51 2.96
N ARG A 13 -55.50 7.50 3.63
CA ARG A 13 -54.91 6.17 3.83
C ARG A 13 -55.42 5.24 2.72
N CYS A 14 -54.61 4.99 1.68
CA CYS A 14 -54.87 3.92 0.72
C CYS A 14 -54.19 2.63 1.21
N ALA A 15 -54.99 1.62 1.53
CA ALA A 15 -54.53 0.27 1.80
C ALA A 15 -54.20 -0.46 0.48
N LEU A 16 -53.02 -1.07 0.39
CA LEU A 16 -52.73 -2.15 -0.54
C LEU A 16 -52.68 -3.46 0.27
N PRO A 17 -53.73 -4.29 0.25
CA PRO A 17 -53.66 -5.63 0.80
C PRO A 17 -52.99 -6.57 -0.22
N HIS A 18 -52.33 -7.60 0.29
CA HIS A 18 -51.75 -8.73 -0.44
C HIS A 18 -50.48 -8.47 -1.27
N LEU A 19 -49.35 -8.43 -0.56
CA LEU A 19 -48.23 -9.31 -0.91
C LEU A 19 -47.73 -9.91 0.40
N LYS A 20 -48.22 -11.11 0.71
CA LYS A 20 -47.68 -11.93 1.79
C LYS A 20 -46.26 -12.29 1.33
N ARG A 21 -45.27 -11.50 1.75
CA ARG A 21 -43.85 -11.80 1.54
C ARG A 21 -43.59 -13.04 2.40
N ILE A 22 -43.72 -14.21 1.79
CA ILE A 22 -43.36 -15.48 2.41
C ILE A 22 -41.84 -15.37 2.68
N ALA A 23 -41.45 -15.72 3.89
CA ALA A 23 -40.07 -15.68 4.37
C ALA A 23 -39.14 -16.40 3.39
N ALA A 24 -38.41 -15.64 2.58
CA ALA A 24 -37.33 -16.08 1.71
C ALA A 24 -35.99 -15.46 2.15
N ASP A 25 -35.96 -14.88 3.36
CA ASP A 25 -34.84 -14.14 3.91
C ASP A 25 -33.77 -15.09 4.47
N ASP A 26 -34.19 -16.22 5.07
CA ASP A 26 -33.29 -17.18 5.74
C ASP A 26 -32.38 -17.94 4.78
N GLU A 27 -32.92 -18.52 3.70
CA GLU A 27 -32.10 -19.25 2.72
C GLU A 27 -31.18 -18.31 1.92
N GLN A 28 -31.64 -17.10 1.61
CA GLN A 28 -30.78 -16.10 0.97
C GLN A 28 -29.68 -15.60 1.91
N ALA A 29 -29.96 -15.43 3.20
CA ALA A 29 -28.96 -15.06 4.19
C ALA A 29 -27.89 -16.15 4.36
N ILE A 30 -28.28 -17.42 4.36
CA ILE A 30 -27.35 -18.56 4.42
C ILE A 30 -26.48 -18.59 3.15
N ALA A 31 -27.09 -18.54 1.97
CA ALA A 31 -26.37 -18.55 0.70
C ALA A 31 -25.40 -17.35 0.56
N GLN A 32 -25.77 -16.17 1.07
CA GLN A 32 -24.92 -15.00 1.09
C GLN A 32 -23.73 -15.16 2.07
N GLY A 33 -23.96 -15.81 3.22
CA GLY A 33 -22.90 -16.15 4.16
C GLY A 33 -21.87 -17.11 3.57
N GLU A 34 -22.33 -18.15 2.89
CA GLU A 34 -21.45 -19.13 2.21
C GLU A 34 -20.65 -18.48 1.08
N LEU A 35 -21.27 -17.61 0.28
CA LEU A 35 -20.58 -16.86 -0.77
C LEU A 35 -19.51 -15.93 -0.19
N ASN A 36 -19.83 -15.22 0.90
CA ASN A 36 -18.88 -14.34 1.57
C ASN A 36 -17.68 -15.11 2.12
N GLN A 37 -17.91 -16.30 2.69
CA GLN A 37 -16.85 -17.17 3.17
C GLN A 37 -15.96 -17.65 2.02
N TYR A 38 -16.55 -18.14 0.92
CA TYR A 38 -15.80 -18.56 -0.25
C TYR A 38 -14.97 -17.44 -0.88
N VAL A 39 -15.53 -16.23 -0.96
CA VAL A 39 -14.82 -15.04 -1.45
C VAL A 39 -13.67 -14.66 -0.51
N ALA A 40 -13.86 -14.77 0.81
CA ALA A 40 -12.80 -14.52 1.78
C ALA A 40 -11.66 -15.54 1.68
N ASP A 41 -11.99 -16.83 1.56
CA ASP A 41 -11.02 -17.92 1.35
C ASP A 41 -10.23 -17.74 0.04
N GLN A 42 -10.92 -17.41 -1.06
CA GLN A 42 -10.28 -17.08 -2.34
C GLN A 42 -9.38 -15.85 -2.24
N ALA A 43 -9.83 -14.79 -1.57
CA ALA A 43 -9.04 -13.57 -1.38
C ALA A 43 -7.76 -13.85 -0.58
N GLN A 44 -7.82 -14.73 0.41
CA GLN A 44 -6.66 -15.12 1.20
C GLN A 44 -5.71 -16.08 0.46
N ALA A 45 -6.25 -16.94 -0.41
CA ALA A 45 -5.45 -17.84 -1.25
C ALA A 45 -4.72 -17.13 -2.41
N ILE A 46 -5.27 -16.01 -2.90
CA ILE A 46 -4.69 -15.22 -4.00
C ILE A 46 -3.71 -14.16 -3.48
N ALA A 47 -3.76 -13.82 -2.19
CA ALA A 47 -2.79 -12.90 -1.60
C ALA A 47 -1.38 -13.50 -1.73
N PRO A 48 -0.50 -12.91 -2.55
CA PRO A 48 0.83 -13.46 -2.69
C PRO A 48 1.50 -13.38 -1.32
N THR A 49 1.98 -14.52 -0.84
CA THR A 49 2.87 -14.60 0.33
C THR A 49 4.25 -14.06 -0.09
N THR A 50 4.27 -12.83 -0.61
CA THR A 50 5.50 -12.14 -0.96
C THR A 50 6.05 -11.64 0.35
N ASP A 51 7.15 -12.25 0.77
CA ASP A 51 7.95 -11.71 1.85
C ASP A 51 8.24 -10.23 1.54
N PRO A 52 7.84 -9.29 2.42
CA PRO A 52 7.90 -7.87 2.10
C PRO A 52 9.34 -7.34 1.96
N LEU A 53 10.34 -8.13 2.36
CA LEU A 53 11.76 -7.74 2.32
C LEU A 53 12.58 -8.74 1.50
N THR A 54 13.26 -8.28 0.47
CA THR A 54 14.19 -9.16 -0.24
C THR A 54 15.36 -9.56 0.66
N SER A 55 16.08 -10.65 0.30
CA SER A 55 17.31 -11.03 1.01
C SER A 55 18.37 -9.91 1.02
N ARG A 56 18.37 -9.06 -0.02
CA ARG A 56 19.25 -7.88 -0.07
C ARG A 56 18.81 -6.82 0.94
N ASP A 57 17.52 -6.56 1.07
CA ASP A 57 16.99 -5.59 2.05
C ASP A 57 17.32 -6.04 3.47
N ARG A 58 17.08 -7.31 3.79
CA ARG A 58 17.43 -7.93 5.08
C ARG A 58 18.92 -7.79 5.37
N ARG A 59 19.78 -8.01 4.38
CA ARG A 59 21.22 -7.81 4.53
C ARG A 59 21.56 -6.36 4.81
N ILE A 60 21.00 -5.41 4.05
CA ILE A 60 21.24 -3.98 4.26
C ILE A 60 20.81 -3.57 5.68
N ILE A 61 19.60 -3.94 6.09
CA ILE A 61 19.06 -3.61 7.41
C ILE A 61 19.93 -4.27 8.50
N GLY A 62 20.30 -5.54 8.34
CA GLY A 62 21.15 -6.28 9.26
C GLY A 62 22.50 -5.61 9.51
N GLU A 63 23.13 -5.07 8.45
CA GLU A 63 24.37 -4.28 8.56
C GLU A 63 24.14 -2.96 9.31
N ILE A 64 23.01 -2.28 9.11
CA ILE A 64 22.71 -0.99 9.77
C ILE A 64 22.56 -1.18 11.28
N ILE A 65 21.82 -2.21 11.70
CA ILE A 65 21.48 -2.45 13.11
C ILE A 65 22.35 -3.51 13.79
N GLN A 66 23.33 -4.06 13.04
CA GLN A 66 24.30 -5.07 13.49
C GLN A 66 23.64 -6.35 14.04
N VAL A 67 22.68 -6.90 13.27
CA VAL A 67 22.03 -8.17 13.58
C VAL A 67 22.07 -9.11 12.38
N ASP A 68 21.80 -10.39 12.63
CA ASP A 68 21.67 -11.37 11.57
C ASP A 68 20.48 -11.02 10.63
N PRO A 69 20.67 -11.02 9.29
CA PRO A 69 19.62 -10.69 8.32
C PRO A 69 18.38 -11.57 8.42
N GLU A 70 18.51 -12.84 8.81
CA GLU A 70 17.38 -13.78 8.94
C GLU A 70 16.56 -13.50 10.20
N SER A 71 17.13 -12.75 11.16
CA SER A 71 16.42 -12.32 12.36
C SER A 71 15.45 -11.16 12.14
N ILE A 72 15.45 -10.54 10.94
CA ILE A 72 14.55 -9.44 10.59
C ILE A 72 13.25 -10.01 10.04
N CYS A 73 12.10 -9.50 10.46
CA CYS A 73 10.79 -9.94 9.98
C CYS A 73 10.20 -8.95 8.97
N THR A 74 10.10 -7.68 9.36
CA THR A 74 9.51 -6.64 8.52
C THR A 74 9.97 -5.25 8.94
N LEU A 75 9.65 -4.25 8.12
CA LEU A 75 9.94 -2.84 8.36
C LEU A 75 8.73 -1.99 7.97
N TRP A 76 8.43 -0.95 8.76
CA TRP A 76 7.41 0.04 8.41
C TRP A 76 7.79 1.43 8.91
N ILE A 77 7.15 2.45 8.34
CA ILE A 77 7.31 3.84 8.75
C ILE A 77 6.05 4.26 9.50
N GLU A 78 6.23 4.76 10.71
CA GLU A 78 5.15 5.31 11.54
C GLU A 78 5.28 6.82 11.65
N GLY A 79 4.16 7.51 11.45
CA GLY A 79 4.07 8.97 11.54
C GLY A 79 4.97 9.72 10.54
N GLY A 80 5.50 9.04 9.53
CA GLY A 80 6.44 9.61 8.55
C GLY A 80 7.82 9.96 9.11
N ILE A 81 8.10 9.65 10.38
CA ILE A 81 9.32 10.09 11.09
C ILE A 81 10.09 8.91 11.66
N THR A 82 9.39 7.87 12.15
CA THR A 82 10.03 6.71 12.78
C THR A 82 9.99 5.51 11.85
N VAL A 83 11.15 4.93 11.59
CA VAL A 83 11.29 3.62 10.96
C VAL A 83 11.31 2.56 12.05
N TRP A 84 10.40 1.61 11.98
CA TRP A 84 10.34 0.46 12.89
C TRP A 84 10.85 -0.78 12.19
N VAL A 85 11.80 -1.47 12.83
CA VAL A 85 12.26 -2.80 12.41
C VAL A 85 11.73 -3.83 13.40
N GLN A 86 10.99 -4.82 12.91
CA GLN A 86 10.55 -5.94 13.72
C GLN A 86 11.46 -7.14 13.51
N LEU A 87 11.87 -7.75 14.61
CA LEU A 87 12.64 -8.98 14.64
C LEU A 87 11.72 -10.20 14.74
N VAL A 88 12.22 -11.37 14.37
CA VAL A 88 11.50 -12.65 14.46
C VAL A 88 11.10 -13.02 15.89
N ASP A 89 11.88 -12.59 16.89
CA ASP A 89 11.59 -12.76 18.32
C ASP A 89 10.45 -11.83 18.82
N GLY A 90 9.93 -10.96 17.96
CA GLY A 90 8.87 -10.00 18.27
C GLY A 90 9.37 -8.64 18.78
N GLY A 91 10.68 -8.52 19.05
CA GLY A 91 11.33 -7.26 19.37
C GLY A 91 11.15 -6.21 18.26
N ARG A 92 11.00 -4.94 18.64
CA ARG A 92 10.83 -3.81 17.73
C ARG A 92 11.83 -2.71 18.03
N LEU A 93 12.53 -2.24 17.01
CA LEU A 93 13.55 -1.22 17.12
C LEU A 93 13.12 0.03 16.35
N PRO A 94 12.98 1.20 17.02
CA PRO A 94 12.68 2.46 16.36
C PRO A 94 13.95 3.20 15.93
N PHE A 95 13.90 3.83 14.77
CA PHE A 95 14.95 4.68 14.23
C PHE A 95 14.38 5.94 13.61
N ASP A 96 15.14 7.03 13.65
CA ASP A 96 14.82 8.23 12.87
C ASP A 96 14.90 7.92 11.36
N ARG A 97 13.91 8.38 10.59
CA ARG A 97 13.79 8.11 9.16
C ARG A 97 14.99 8.61 8.36
N ASP A 98 15.41 9.85 8.59
CA ASP A 98 16.46 10.48 7.79
C ASP A 98 17.83 9.88 8.13
N TRP A 99 18.05 9.57 9.41
CA TRP A 99 19.20 8.79 9.85
C TRP A 99 19.23 7.40 9.20
N PHE A 100 18.11 6.68 9.22
CA PHE A 100 18.03 5.32 8.66
C PHE A 100 18.26 5.34 7.15
N ALA A 101 17.62 6.27 6.43
CA ALA A 101 17.82 6.46 4.99
C ALA A 101 19.29 6.75 4.65
N SER A 102 19.94 7.62 5.43
CA SER A 102 21.37 7.92 5.26
C SER A 102 22.26 6.68 5.44
N ARG A 103 21.92 5.79 6.38
CA ARG A 103 22.64 4.54 6.59
C ARG A 103 22.39 3.52 5.49
N VAL A 104 21.15 3.43 4.98
CA VAL A 104 20.83 2.61 3.79
C VAL A 104 21.70 3.01 2.60
N VAL A 105 21.84 4.30 2.33
CA VAL A 105 22.72 4.81 1.24
C VAL A 105 24.17 4.41 1.47
N GLN A 106 24.69 4.60 2.69
CA GLN A 106 26.06 4.22 3.03
C GLN A 106 26.32 2.72 2.84
N VAL A 107 25.42 1.86 3.30
CA VAL A 107 25.56 0.41 3.15
C VAL A 107 25.42 -0.01 1.69
N LYS A 108 24.44 0.54 0.96
CA LYS A 108 24.29 0.28 -0.48
C LYS A 108 25.54 0.61 -1.28
N ALA A 109 26.24 1.70 -0.94
CA ALA A 109 27.49 2.08 -1.59
C ALA A 109 28.63 1.07 -1.40
N THR A 110 28.57 0.21 -0.37
CA THR A 110 29.56 -0.87 -0.15
C THR A 110 29.20 -2.16 -0.87
N LEU A 111 27.95 -2.29 -1.31
CA LEU A 111 27.44 -3.49 -1.99
C LEU A 111 27.53 -3.32 -3.50
N PRO A 112 27.63 -4.42 -4.26
CA PRO A 112 27.54 -4.36 -5.71
C PRO A 112 26.18 -3.78 -6.13
N GLU A 113 26.22 -2.79 -7.02
CA GLU A 113 25.06 -2.12 -7.60
C GLU A 113 24.20 -3.14 -8.36
N THR A 114 22.88 -3.10 -8.19
CA THR A 114 21.97 -3.91 -9.01
C THR A 114 21.80 -3.32 -10.40
N PRO A 115 21.40 -4.10 -11.42
CA PRO A 115 21.13 -3.57 -12.75
C PRO A 115 20.08 -2.45 -12.75
N LEU A 116 19.08 -2.53 -11.87
CA LEU A 116 18.07 -1.49 -11.71
C LEU A 116 18.69 -0.20 -11.18
N GLU A 117 19.39 -0.28 -10.03
CA GLU A 117 20.10 0.88 -9.43
C GLU A 117 21.08 1.53 -10.43
N ARG A 118 21.78 0.70 -11.22
CA ARG A 118 22.66 1.17 -12.29
C ARG A 118 21.91 1.94 -13.37
N ASN A 119 20.77 1.41 -13.83
CA ASN A 119 19.98 2.02 -14.89
C ASN A 119 19.37 3.34 -14.41
N GLU A 120 18.94 3.42 -13.16
CA GLU A 120 18.46 4.67 -12.54
C GLU A 120 19.57 5.72 -12.53
N ARG A 121 20.75 5.38 -11.99
CA ARG A 121 21.91 6.27 -11.99
C ARG A 121 22.30 6.76 -13.39
N LEU A 122 22.38 5.83 -14.36
CA LEU A 122 22.70 6.18 -15.75
C LEU A 122 21.63 7.07 -16.39
N SER A 123 20.36 6.92 -16.00
CA SER A 123 19.27 7.76 -16.48
C SER A 123 19.37 9.18 -15.91
N GLU A 124 19.70 9.33 -14.63
CA GLU A 124 19.95 10.64 -14.01
C GLU A 124 21.17 11.34 -14.61
N GLU A 125 22.25 10.60 -14.86
CA GLU A 125 23.44 11.13 -15.55
C GLU A 125 23.12 11.58 -16.98
N LEU A 126 22.33 10.78 -17.71
CA LEU A 126 21.90 11.12 -19.06
C LEU A 126 21.01 12.37 -19.06
N GLU A 127 20.05 12.47 -18.14
CA GLU A 127 19.19 13.65 -18.00
C GLU A 127 20.02 14.90 -17.70
N THR A 128 20.95 14.81 -16.76
CA THR A 128 21.87 15.90 -16.41
C THR A 128 22.72 16.33 -17.59
N ALA A 129 23.23 15.37 -18.37
CA ALA A 129 24.00 15.65 -19.57
C ALA A 129 23.13 16.31 -20.66
N CYS A 130 21.93 15.79 -20.91
CA CYS A 130 20.96 16.37 -21.84
C CYS A 130 20.62 17.82 -21.46
N GLN A 131 20.35 18.08 -20.18
CA GLN A 131 20.09 19.44 -19.66
C GLN A 131 21.27 20.38 -19.91
N LYS A 132 22.50 19.91 -19.66
CA LYS A 132 23.74 20.68 -19.87
C LYS A 132 23.92 21.08 -21.34
N TYR A 133 23.57 20.21 -22.28
CA TYR A 133 23.78 20.42 -23.71
C TYR A 133 22.51 20.91 -24.44
N GLY A 134 21.41 21.16 -23.75
CA GLY A 134 20.14 21.60 -24.34
C GLY A 134 19.50 20.56 -25.26
N LEU A 135 19.79 19.28 -25.05
CA LEU A 135 19.28 18.16 -25.85
C LEU A 135 18.00 17.63 -25.22
N THR A 136 17.00 17.26 -26.04
CA THR A 136 15.84 16.51 -25.54
C THR A 136 16.15 15.01 -25.48
N HIS A 137 15.59 14.31 -24.49
CA HIS A 137 15.79 12.87 -24.33
C HIS A 137 15.23 12.13 -25.56
N GLY A 138 16.11 11.54 -26.38
CA GLY A 138 15.74 10.82 -27.61
C GLY A 138 16.08 11.52 -28.94
N GLU A 139 16.68 12.71 -28.91
CA GLU A 139 17.08 13.45 -30.14
C GLU A 139 18.44 13.03 -30.72
N ILE A 140 19.15 12.10 -30.08
CA ILE A 140 20.47 11.64 -30.55
C ILE A 140 20.27 10.59 -31.65
N ASP A 141 20.26 11.05 -32.90
CA ASP A 141 20.36 10.19 -34.09
C ASP A 141 21.78 9.63 -34.19
N TRP A 142 21.95 8.33 -33.93
CA TRP A 142 23.22 7.62 -33.96
C TRP A 142 23.54 7.03 -35.35
N LEU A 143 22.79 7.42 -36.39
CA LEU A 143 22.85 6.88 -37.75
C LEU A 143 23.19 7.92 -38.83
N SER A 144 23.62 9.12 -38.47
CA SER A 144 24.07 10.16 -39.41
C SER A 144 25.54 10.05 -39.82
#